data_AF-A0A1Q9P1W8-F1
#
_entry.id   AF-A0A1Q9P1W8-F1
#
_cell.length_a   1.000
_cell.length_b   1.000
_cell.length_c   1.000
_cell.angle_alpha   90.00
_cell.angle_beta   90.00
_cell.angle_gamma   90.00
#
_symmetry.space_group_name_H-M   'P 1'
#
loop_
_entity.id
_entity.type
_entity.pdbx_description
1 polymer ?
#
loop_
_entity_poly.entity_id
_entity_poly.type
_entity_poly.pdbx_seq_one_letter_code
_entity_poly.pdbx_strand_id
1 'polypeptide(L)'
;MNFAYTTYSFLIGLGFVGASIFNFIENDNETGRSFLLMALIAFLASYYLLKTLYYLRHQATFNEVSFVIFLPISIILQVMAKHALEVEFNELFSLHIEGIGDRIELSVDFFDLGLLPYFVFSTFLLLRSYLRYPFIRLHGHSERGFPAKFTGLLLSIIIPILFLVVGLVILENAFLVIFAIFFATIGLIGFFV
;
A
#
# COMPACT_ATOMS: atom_id res chain seq x y z
N MET A 1 15.66 -15.81 -14.40
CA MET A 1 16.04 -14.91 -13.29
C MET A 1 16.74 -15.71 -12.20
N ASN A 2 18.06 -15.58 -12.08
CA ASN A 2 18.81 -16.18 -10.97
C ASN A 2 18.34 -15.55 -9.67
N PHE A 3 18.03 -16.36 -8.66
CA PHE A 3 17.65 -15.93 -7.30
C PHE A 3 18.64 -14.89 -6.74
N ALA A 4 19.91 -15.03 -7.13
CA ALA A 4 21.00 -14.11 -6.85
C ALA A 4 20.70 -12.65 -7.23
N TYR A 5 20.10 -12.36 -8.40
CA TYR A 5 19.84 -10.96 -8.80
C TYR A 5 18.79 -10.28 -7.91
N THR A 6 17.73 -11.00 -7.55
CA THR A 6 16.72 -10.56 -6.58
C THR A 6 17.35 -10.26 -5.22
N THR A 7 18.26 -11.13 -4.76
CA THR A 7 18.98 -10.93 -3.49
C THR A 7 19.94 -9.74 -3.56
N TYR A 8 20.66 -9.56 -4.67
CA TYR A 8 21.57 -8.42 -4.85
C TYR A 8 20.80 -7.09 -4.95
N SER A 9 19.71 -7.02 -5.71
CA SER A 9 18.86 -5.83 -5.76
C SER A 9 18.25 -5.49 -4.40
N PHE A 10 17.86 -6.51 -3.62
CA PHE A 10 17.37 -6.33 -2.25
C PHE A 10 18.45 -5.80 -1.30
N LEU A 11 19.66 -6.37 -1.34
CA LEU A 11 20.80 -5.93 -0.53
C LEU A 11 21.26 -4.52 -0.91
N ILE A 12 21.29 -4.20 -2.19
CA ILE A 12 21.59 -2.85 -2.70
C ILE A 12 20.51 -1.86 -2.23
N GLY A 13 19.24 -2.23 -2.32
CA GLY A 13 18.12 -1.42 -1.80
C GLY A 13 18.23 -1.16 -0.30
N LEU A 14 18.56 -2.19 0.50
CA LEU A 14 18.86 -2.06 1.93
C LEU A 14 20.06 -1.13 2.18
N GLY A 15 21.11 -1.22 1.37
CA GLY A 15 22.26 -0.34 1.43
C GLY A 15 21.91 1.12 1.18
N PHE A 16 21.06 1.39 0.18
CA PHE A 16 20.54 2.75 -0.07
C PHE A 16 19.70 3.25 1.10
N VAL A 17 18.75 2.45 1.61
CA VAL A 17 17.95 2.82 2.79
C VAL A 17 18.85 3.10 4.00
N GLY A 18 19.86 2.25 4.25
CA GLY A 18 20.83 2.46 5.33
C GLY A 18 21.65 3.75 5.16
N ALA A 19 22.11 4.05 3.94
CA ALA A 19 22.81 5.29 3.63
C ALA A 19 21.89 6.52 3.76
N SER A 20 20.60 6.39 3.43
CA SER A 20 19.59 7.44 3.66
C SER A 20 19.39 7.69 5.16
N ILE A 21 19.29 6.63 5.97
CA ILE A 21 19.16 6.73 7.44
C ILE A 21 20.38 7.42 8.04
N PHE A 22 21.59 7.06 7.58
CA PHE A 22 22.82 7.70 8.04
C PHE A 22 22.84 9.20 7.71
N ASN A 23 22.51 9.59 6.47
CA ASN A 23 22.42 11.00 6.09
C ASN A 23 21.34 11.77 6.86
N PHE A 24 20.21 11.13 7.15
CA PHE A 24 19.16 11.70 7.98
C PHE A 24 19.66 11.96 9.42
N ILE A 25 20.29 10.98 10.05
CA ILE A 25 20.83 11.11 11.42
C ILE A 25 21.93 12.19 11.50
N GLU A 26 22.78 12.29 10.47
CA GLU A 26 23.94 13.17 10.51
C GLU A 26 23.60 14.64 10.23
N ASN A 27 22.63 14.92 9.34
CA ASN A 27 22.38 16.27 8.85
C ASN A 27 20.96 16.83 9.15
N ASP A 28 20.03 16.00 9.64
CA ASP A 28 18.61 16.31 9.91
C ASP A 28 18.01 17.40 8.98
N ASN A 29 18.21 17.22 7.67
CA ASN A 29 17.78 18.18 6.66
C ASN A 29 16.62 17.61 5.83
N GLU A 30 15.83 18.53 5.26
CA GLU A 30 14.67 18.22 4.42
C GLU A 30 15.03 17.28 3.26
N THR A 31 16.21 17.46 2.67
CA THR A 31 16.73 16.61 1.60
C THR A 31 16.96 15.17 2.07
N GLY A 32 17.51 14.96 3.26
CA GLY A 32 17.74 13.65 3.85
C GLY A 32 16.43 12.93 4.19
N ARG A 33 15.46 13.65 4.75
CA ARG A 33 14.09 13.15 5.02
C ARG A 33 13.39 12.72 3.73
N SER A 34 13.44 13.56 2.70
CA SER A 34 12.90 13.28 1.36
C SER A 34 13.59 12.08 0.71
N PHE A 35 14.92 12.00 0.80
CA PHE A 35 15.70 10.89 0.25
C PHE A 35 15.39 9.57 0.96
N LEU A 36 15.20 9.59 2.28
CA LEU A 36 14.78 8.42 3.06
C LEU A 36 13.38 7.95 2.66
N LEU A 37 12.43 8.87 2.52
CA LEU A 37 11.08 8.56 2.04
C LEU A 37 11.12 7.94 0.65
N MET A 38 11.85 8.54 -0.30
CA MET A 38 11.98 8.01 -1.66
C MET A 38 12.68 6.65 -1.69
N ALA A 39 13.68 6.41 -0.85
CA ALA A 39 14.35 5.11 -0.73
C ALA A 39 13.37 4.03 -0.22
N LEU A 40 12.53 4.36 0.76
CA LEU A 40 11.48 3.47 1.26
C LEU A 40 10.47 3.12 0.16
N ILE A 41 9.97 4.11 -0.58
CA ILE A 41 9.03 3.89 -1.70
C ILE A 41 9.69 3.01 -2.76
N ALA A 42 10.93 3.33 -3.16
CA ALA A 42 11.66 2.57 -4.18
C ALA A 42 11.90 1.12 -3.75
N PHE A 43 12.21 0.90 -2.47
CA PHE A 43 12.35 -0.44 -1.89
C PHE A 43 11.04 -1.23 -1.97
N LEU A 44 9.92 -0.63 -1.52
CA LEU A 44 8.61 -1.26 -1.57
C LEU A 44 8.18 -1.56 -3.01
N ALA A 45 8.30 -0.59 -3.92
CA ALA A 45 8.00 -0.76 -5.34
C ALA A 45 8.80 -1.90 -5.97
N SER A 46 10.12 -1.94 -5.71
CA SER A 46 11.00 -2.99 -6.19
C SER A 46 10.63 -4.35 -5.61
N TYR A 47 10.33 -4.42 -4.32
CA TYR A 47 9.89 -5.65 -3.66
C TYR A 47 8.61 -6.21 -4.30
N TYR A 48 7.58 -5.37 -4.49
CA TYR A 48 6.32 -5.79 -5.10
C TYR A 48 6.49 -6.17 -6.58
N LEU A 49 7.30 -5.43 -7.33
CA LEU A 49 7.62 -5.76 -8.73
C LEU A 49 8.30 -7.13 -8.81
N LEU A 50 9.34 -7.36 -8.02
CA LEU A 50 10.08 -8.63 -8.00
C LEU A 50 9.19 -9.81 -7.56
N LYS A 51 8.35 -9.62 -6.55
CA LYS A 51 7.36 -10.62 -6.13
C LYS A 51 6.36 -10.92 -7.25
N THR A 52 5.86 -9.89 -7.94
CA THR A 52 4.95 -10.04 -9.09
C THR A 52 5.60 -10.85 -10.21
N LEU A 53 6.83 -10.50 -10.59
CA LEU A 53 7.60 -11.23 -11.60
C LEU A 53 7.87 -12.69 -11.17
N TYR A 54 8.14 -12.91 -9.89
CA TYR A 54 8.31 -14.25 -9.33
C TYR A 54 7.04 -15.10 -9.49
N TYR A 55 5.86 -14.55 -9.14
CA TYR A 55 4.58 -15.26 -9.31
C TYR A 55 4.27 -15.57 -10.76
N LEU A 56 4.46 -14.59 -11.65
CA LEU A 56 4.24 -14.78 -13.08
C LEU A 56 5.12 -15.89 -13.65
N ARG A 57 6.40 -15.92 -13.26
CA ARG A 57 7.35 -16.93 -13.74
C ARG A 57 7.09 -18.32 -13.20
N HIS A 58 6.84 -18.45 -11.89
CA HIS A 58 6.70 -19.75 -11.23
C HIS A 58 5.27 -20.26 -11.26
N GLN A 59 4.39 -19.59 -11.99
CA GLN A 59 3.00 -19.98 -12.08
C GLN A 59 2.37 -20.15 -10.68
N ALA A 60 2.79 -19.30 -9.74
CA ALA A 60 2.35 -19.35 -8.35
C ALA A 60 1.17 -18.40 -8.16
N THR A 61 0.19 -18.82 -7.36
CA THR A 61 -0.96 -17.97 -7.08
C THR A 61 -0.51 -16.72 -6.34
N PHE A 62 -1.10 -15.56 -6.67
CA PHE A 62 -0.98 -14.35 -5.84
C PHE A 62 -1.69 -14.50 -4.48
N ASN A 63 -2.00 -15.72 -4.05
CA ASN A 63 -2.66 -16.03 -2.77
C ASN A 63 -1.66 -16.17 -1.61
N GLU A 64 -0.38 -15.85 -1.81
CA GLU A 64 0.49 -15.56 -0.67
C GLU A 64 -0.15 -14.40 0.10
N VAL A 65 -0.68 -14.75 1.27
CA VAL A 65 -1.29 -13.87 2.28
C VAL A 65 -0.55 -12.55 2.42
N SER A 66 0.78 -12.67 2.44
CA SER A 66 1.70 -11.55 2.54
C SER A 66 1.47 -10.56 1.40
N PHE A 67 1.45 -10.99 0.14
CA PHE A 67 1.31 -10.06 -0.98
C PHE A 67 -0.06 -9.36 -0.99
N VAL A 68 -1.13 -10.12 -0.72
CA VAL A 68 -2.51 -9.60 -0.76
C VAL A 68 -2.78 -8.59 0.36
N ILE A 69 -2.23 -8.82 1.56
CA ILE A 69 -2.45 -7.96 2.72
C ILE A 69 -1.42 -6.83 2.78
N PHE A 70 -0.15 -7.09 2.48
CA PHE A 70 0.89 -6.06 2.62
C PHE A 70 0.76 -4.96 1.57
N LEU A 71 0.27 -5.26 0.36
CA LEU A 71 0.14 -4.25 -0.69
C LEU A 71 -0.76 -3.08 -0.27
N PRO A 72 -2.01 -3.27 0.19
CA PRO A 72 -2.82 -2.15 0.67
C PRO A 72 -2.25 -1.51 1.92
N ILE A 73 -1.66 -2.29 2.85
CA ILE A 73 -1.00 -1.74 4.05
C ILE A 73 0.18 -0.83 3.67
N SER A 74 0.88 -1.11 2.57
CA SER A 74 2.00 -0.28 2.13
C SER A 74 1.59 1.14 1.74
N ILE A 75 0.33 1.36 1.37
CA ILE A 75 -0.21 2.71 1.16
C ILE A 75 -0.20 3.47 2.49
N ILE A 76 -0.78 2.88 3.55
CA ILE A 76 -0.79 3.45 4.90
C ILE A 76 0.64 3.73 5.36
N LEU A 77 1.54 2.75 5.22
CA LEU A 77 2.93 2.89 5.67
C LEU A 77 3.64 4.03 4.95
N GLN A 78 3.39 4.22 3.65
CA GLN A 78 3.99 5.31 2.89
C GLN A 78 3.45 6.68 3.33
N VAL A 79 2.12 6.83 3.53
CA VAL A 79 1.54 8.08 4.03
C VAL A 79 1.99 8.39 5.46
N MET A 80 2.03 7.37 6.33
CA MET A 80 2.56 7.51 7.70
C MET A 80 4.05 7.87 7.70
N ALA A 81 4.86 7.25 6.84
CA ALA A 81 6.28 7.56 6.73
C ALA A 81 6.49 9.00 6.25
N LYS A 82 5.73 9.45 5.25
CA LYS A 82 5.74 10.85 4.80
C LYS A 82 5.47 11.80 5.96
N HIS A 83 4.40 11.54 6.73
CA HIS A 83 4.03 12.37 7.87
C HIS A 83 5.07 12.33 9.00
N ALA A 84 5.56 11.15 9.36
CA ALA A 84 6.57 10.98 10.42
C ALA A 84 7.93 11.60 10.06
N LEU A 85 8.24 11.71 8.78
CA LEU A 85 9.44 12.38 8.27
C LEU A 85 9.21 13.86 7.97
N GLU A 86 7.99 14.38 8.20
CA GLU A 86 7.60 15.77 7.94
C GLU A 86 7.97 16.22 6.51
N VAL A 87 7.79 15.33 5.52
CA VAL A 87 8.10 15.66 4.13
C VAL A 87 6.88 16.32 3.50
N GLU A 88 7.01 17.59 3.14
CA GLU A 88 5.96 18.36 2.51
C GLU A 88 5.90 18.10 1.00
N PHE A 89 4.69 17.96 0.49
CA PHE A 89 4.40 17.93 -0.94
C PHE A 89 3.35 19.00 -1.23
N ASN A 90 3.35 19.52 -2.45
CA ASN A 90 2.33 20.47 -2.86
C ASN A 90 0.94 19.85 -2.72
N GLU A 91 0.05 20.57 -2.04
CA GLU A 91 -1.36 20.20 -1.93
C GLU A 91 -2.04 20.27 -3.30
N LEU A 92 -2.86 19.27 -3.60
CA LEU A 92 -3.69 19.23 -4.81
C LEU A 92 -5.07 19.81 -4.54
N PHE A 93 -5.69 19.39 -3.44
CA PHE A 93 -6.96 19.90 -2.98
C PHE A 93 -7.17 19.59 -1.49
N SER A 94 -7.94 20.44 -0.82
CA SER A 94 -8.48 20.22 0.51
C SER A 94 -9.99 20.24 0.49
N LEU A 95 -10.57 19.45 1.37
CA LEU A 95 -12.00 19.35 1.58
C LEU A 95 -12.27 19.67 3.04
N HIS A 96 -13.03 20.75 3.26
CA HIS A 96 -13.37 21.21 4.60
C HIS A 96 -14.76 20.67 4.95
N ILE A 97 -14.84 19.85 5.99
CA ILE A 97 -16.11 19.35 6.52
C ILE A 97 -16.42 20.14 7.78
N GLU A 98 -17.40 21.04 7.70
CA GLU A 98 -17.91 21.75 8.87
C GLU A 98 -18.94 20.88 9.61
N GLY A 99 -18.59 20.46 10.82
CA GLY A 99 -19.49 19.76 11.75
C GLY A 99 -20.06 20.67 12.84
N ILE A 100 -20.99 20.14 13.64
CA ILE A 100 -21.51 20.79 14.85
C ILE A 100 -20.46 20.65 15.97
N GLY A 101 -19.31 21.32 15.85
CA GLY A 101 -18.30 21.35 16.91
C GLY A 101 -16.87 21.52 16.43
N ASP A 102 -16.46 20.74 15.41
CA ASP A 102 -15.09 20.74 14.89
C ASP A 102 -15.06 20.91 13.36
N ARG A 103 -13.99 21.55 12.88
CA ARG A 103 -13.64 21.61 11.46
C ARG A 103 -12.63 20.51 11.17
N ILE A 104 -12.98 19.58 10.29
CA ILE A 104 -12.06 18.56 9.78
C ILE A 104 -11.58 19.01 8.40
N GLU A 105 -10.27 19.09 8.22
CA GLU A 105 -9.64 19.47 6.95
C GLU A 105 -9.00 18.25 6.30
N LEU A 106 -9.67 17.66 5.31
CA LEU A 106 -9.13 16.52 4.59
C LEU A 106 -8.33 17.00 3.38
N SER A 107 -7.02 16.77 3.39
CA SER A 107 -6.13 17.17 2.29
C SER A 107 -5.71 15.99 1.42
N VAL A 108 -5.39 16.31 0.16
CA VAL A 108 -4.73 15.40 -0.80
C VAL A 108 -3.61 16.15 -1.47
N ASP A 109 -2.46 15.51 -1.62
CA ASP A 109 -1.27 16.10 -2.22
C ASP A 109 -0.72 15.30 -3.41
N PHE A 110 0.35 15.81 -4.03
CA PHE A 110 1.01 15.12 -5.15
C PHE A 110 1.63 13.75 -4.77
N PHE A 111 1.98 13.53 -3.51
CA PHE A 111 2.49 12.24 -3.06
C PHE A 111 1.41 11.16 -3.10
N ASP A 112 0.18 11.52 -2.71
CA ASP A 112 -0.98 10.63 -2.77
C ASP A 112 -1.24 10.10 -4.20
N LEU A 113 -1.05 10.93 -5.23
CA LEU A 113 -1.14 10.47 -6.63
C LEU A 113 -0.10 9.39 -6.96
N GLY A 114 1.09 9.47 -6.37
CA GLY A 114 2.14 8.45 -6.50
C GLY A 114 1.72 7.09 -5.94
N LEU A 115 0.72 7.06 -5.04
CA LEU A 115 0.19 5.84 -4.44
C LEU A 115 -0.95 5.20 -5.24
N LEU A 116 -1.49 5.87 -6.27
CA LEU A 116 -2.56 5.34 -7.12
C LEU A 116 -2.25 3.95 -7.72
N PRO A 117 -1.03 3.64 -8.20
CA PRO A 117 -0.73 2.30 -8.69
C PRO A 117 -0.96 1.22 -7.63
N TYR A 118 -0.53 1.45 -6.39
CA TYR A 118 -0.72 0.50 -5.28
C TYR A 118 -2.20 0.26 -5.00
N PHE A 119 -3.02 1.31 -5.10
CA PHE A 119 -4.46 1.20 -4.96
C PHE A 119 -5.10 0.37 -6.06
N VAL A 120 -4.81 0.68 -7.33
CA VAL A 120 -5.35 -0.05 -8.49
C VAL A 120 -5.02 -1.54 -8.38
N PHE A 121 -3.78 -1.88 -8.04
CA PHE A 121 -3.39 -3.28 -7.84
C PHE A 121 -4.07 -3.91 -6.63
N SER A 122 -4.20 -3.19 -5.51
CA SER A 122 -4.88 -3.69 -4.31
C SER A 122 -6.37 -3.93 -4.56
N THR A 123 -7.04 -3.04 -5.31
CA THR A 123 -8.43 -3.22 -5.76
C THR A 123 -8.56 -4.44 -6.66
N PHE A 124 -7.64 -4.63 -7.60
CA PHE A 124 -7.63 -5.81 -8.45
C PHE A 124 -7.53 -7.10 -7.62
N LEU A 125 -6.68 -7.12 -6.60
CA LEU A 125 -6.55 -8.25 -5.67
C LEU A 125 -7.84 -8.50 -4.88
N LEU A 126 -8.48 -7.43 -4.37
CA LEU A 126 -9.78 -7.49 -3.68
C LEU A 126 -10.86 -8.08 -4.60
N LEU A 127 -11.02 -7.54 -5.81
CA LEU A 127 -12.00 -8.03 -6.79
C LEU A 127 -11.75 -9.49 -7.16
N ARG A 128 -10.48 -9.87 -7.33
CA ARG A 128 -10.11 -11.27 -7.60
C ARG A 128 -10.51 -12.21 -6.46
N SER A 129 -10.38 -11.78 -5.20
CA SER A 129 -10.78 -12.58 -4.04
C SER A 129 -12.27 -12.95 -4.05
N TYR A 130 -13.12 -12.06 -4.59
CA TYR A 130 -14.57 -12.27 -4.66
C TYR A 130 -15.05 -12.89 -5.98
N LEU A 131 -14.61 -12.38 -7.13
CA LEU A 131 -15.17 -12.73 -8.43
C LEU A 131 -14.66 -14.05 -9.04
N ARG A 132 -13.76 -14.78 -8.37
CA ARG A 132 -13.12 -16.01 -8.90
C ARG A 132 -12.66 -15.85 -10.37
N TYR A 133 -12.11 -14.69 -10.75
CA TYR A 133 -11.78 -14.41 -12.15
C TYR A 133 -10.76 -15.46 -12.69
N PRO A 134 -11.07 -16.16 -13.80
CA PRO A 134 -10.29 -17.31 -14.26
C PRO A 134 -9.02 -16.94 -15.06
N PHE A 135 -8.71 -15.66 -15.23
CA PHE A 135 -7.67 -15.21 -16.18
C PHE A 135 -6.28 -15.77 -15.91
N ILE A 136 -6.04 -16.26 -14.69
CA ILE A 136 -4.80 -16.88 -14.27
C ILE A 136 -5.15 -18.02 -13.30
N ARG A 137 -5.66 -19.17 -13.79
CA ARG A 137 -5.61 -20.45 -13.04
C ARG A 137 -4.15 -20.92 -12.94
N LEU A 138 -3.36 -20.19 -12.15
CA LEU A 138 -2.19 -20.73 -11.50
C LEU A 138 -2.72 -21.69 -10.44
N HIS A 139 -2.32 -22.95 -10.51
CA HIS A 139 -3.02 -24.06 -9.89
C HIS A 139 -3.43 -23.79 -8.43
N GLY A 140 -4.67 -24.18 -8.10
CA GLY A 140 -5.37 -23.85 -6.86
C GLY A 140 -4.88 -24.56 -5.60
N HIS A 141 -3.58 -24.83 -5.48
CA HIS A 141 -2.97 -25.45 -4.31
C HIS A 141 -1.83 -24.57 -3.79
N SER A 142 -2.19 -23.47 -3.11
CA SER A 142 -1.28 -22.90 -2.11
C SER A 142 -1.58 -23.60 -0.80
N GLU A 143 -0.74 -24.54 -0.39
CA GLU A 143 -0.80 -25.19 0.92
C GLU A 143 -0.45 -24.23 2.09
N ARG A 144 0.01 -23.00 1.79
CA ARG A 144 0.59 -22.05 2.76
C ARG A 144 -0.17 -20.72 2.90
N GLY A 145 -1.35 -20.58 2.30
CA GLY A 145 -2.13 -19.34 2.33
C GLY A 145 -3.36 -19.40 3.25
N PHE A 146 -3.82 -18.26 3.76
CA PHE A 146 -5.10 -18.16 4.45
C PHE A 146 -6.25 -18.50 3.49
N PRO A 147 -7.39 -18.98 4.04
CA PRO A 147 -8.58 -19.22 3.23
C PRO A 147 -9.02 -17.95 2.48
N ALA A 148 -9.39 -18.07 1.20
CA ALA A 148 -9.79 -16.93 0.37
C ALA A 148 -10.92 -16.09 0.99
N LYS A 149 -11.87 -16.73 1.70
CA LYS A 149 -12.93 -16.04 2.45
C LYS A 149 -12.39 -15.17 3.58
N PHE A 150 -11.38 -15.65 4.30
CA PHE A 150 -10.72 -14.90 5.37
C PHE A 150 -9.94 -13.71 4.79
N THR A 151 -9.19 -13.93 3.70
CA THR A 151 -8.51 -12.83 2.99
C THR A 151 -9.48 -11.78 2.47
N GLY A 152 -10.62 -12.21 1.89
CA GLY A 152 -11.69 -11.30 1.47
C GLY A 152 -12.20 -10.45 2.64
N LEU A 153 -12.50 -11.07 3.79
CA LEU A 153 -12.94 -10.37 5.00
C LEU A 153 -11.90 -9.34 5.50
N LEU A 154 -10.62 -9.72 5.53
CA LEU A 154 -9.55 -8.80 5.90
C LEU A 154 -9.51 -7.58 4.98
N LEU A 155 -9.57 -7.80 3.67
CA LEU A 155 -9.50 -6.71 2.69
C LEU A 155 -10.77 -5.84 2.62
N SER A 156 -11.94 -6.37 2.97
CA SER A 156 -13.24 -5.67 2.87
C SER A 156 -13.70 -5.01 4.16
N ILE A 157 -13.17 -5.43 5.31
CA ILE A 157 -13.57 -4.89 6.61
C ILE A 157 -12.37 -4.26 7.30
N ILE A 158 -11.31 -5.03 7.55
CA ILE A 158 -10.19 -4.58 8.37
C ILE A 158 -9.39 -3.48 7.67
N ILE A 159 -9.00 -3.69 6.40
CA ILE A 159 -8.23 -2.71 5.64
C ILE A 159 -8.98 -1.36 5.49
N PRO A 160 -10.28 -1.33 5.12
CA PRO A 160 -11.06 -0.10 5.11
C PRO A 160 -11.11 0.61 6.45
N ILE A 161 -11.33 -0.12 7.55
CA ILE A 161 -11.36 0.49 8.89
C ILE A 161 -9.99 1.11 9.19
N LEU A 162 -8.89 0.43 8.88
CA LEU A 162 -7.55 1.00 9.05
C LEU A 162 -7.36 2.26 8.21
N PHE A 163 -7.73 2.26 6.93
CA PHE A 163 -7.64 3.45 6.08
C PHE A 163 -8.49 4.60 6.62
N LEU A 164 -9.69 4.31 7.13
CA LEU A 164 -10.61 5.31 7.66
C LEU A 164 -10.09 5.91 8.97
N VAL A 165 -9.58 5.08 9.89
CA VAL A 165 -8.99 5.54 11.15
C VAL A 165 -7.75 6.38 10.87
N VAL A 166 -6.82 5.89 10.05
CA VAL A 166 -5.60 6.65 9.73
C VAL A 166 -5.94 7.92 8.95
N GLY A 167 -6.83 7.84 7.97
CA GLY A 167 -7.20 8.96 7.11
C GLY A 167 -8.03 10.05 7.80
N LEU A 168 -8.98 9.69 8.67
CA LEU A 168 -9.82 10.68 9.36
C LEU A 168 -9.25 11.15 10.70
N VAL A 169 -8.68 10.23 11.49
CA VAL A 169 -8.39 10.51 12.91
C VAL A 169 -6.92 10.86 13.14
N ILE A 170 -6.01 10.33 12.31
CA ILE A 170 -4.57 10.47 12.55
C ILE A 170 -3.94 11.49 11.60
N LEU A 171 -4.21 11.38 10.30
CA LEU A 171 -3.47 12.10 9.26
C LEU A 171 -4.31 13.11 8.48
N GLU A 172 -5.64 13.16 8.70
CA GLU A 172 -6.56 14.04 7.98
C GLU A 172 -6.35 14.02 6.45
N ASN A 173 -6.14 12.82 5.90
CA ASN A 173 -5.79 12.58 4.50
C ASN A 173 -7.02 12.04 3.74
N ALA A 174 -7.57 12.85 2.83
CA ALA A 174 -8.79 12.52 2.10
C ALA A 174 -8.60 11.30 1.18
N PHE A 175 -7.40 11.08 0.67
CA PHE A 175 -7.08 9.98 -0.23
C PHE A 175 -7.27 8.62 0.44
N LEU A 176 -6.78 8.47 1.68
CA LEU A 176 -7.02 7.28 2.50
C LEU A 176 -8.52 7.06 2.78
N VAL A 177 -9.27 8.14 3.06
CA VAL A 177 -10.72 8.06 3.31
C VAL A 177 -11.48 7.59 2.08
N ILE A 178 -11.18 8.17 0.90
CA ILE A 178 -11.78 7.76 -0.37
C ILE A 178 -11.51 6.26 -0.62
N PHE A 179 -10.28 5.82 -0.36
CA PHE A 179 -9.90 4.41 -0.53
C PHE A 179 -10.60 3.50 0.47
N ALA A 180 -10.79 3.93 1.71
CA ALA A 180 -11.54 3.18 2.72
C ALA A 180 -12.97 2.91 2.23
N ILE A 181 -13.67 3.96 1.81
CA ILE A 181 -15.05 3.88 1.29
C ILE A 181 -15.09 2.96 0.08
N PHE A 182 -14.15 3.11 -0.85
CA PHE A 182 -14.09 2.31 -2.06
C PHE A 182 -13.85 0.82 -1.79
N PHE A 183 -12.88 0.48 -0.93
CA PHE A 183 -12.61 -0.92 -0.55
C PHE A 183 -13.77 -1.54 0.21
N ALA A 184 -14.39 -0.80 1.14
CA ALA A 184 -15.58 -1.26 1.86
C ALA A 184 -16.74 -1.54 0.90
N THR A 185 -16.96 -0.65 -0.07
CA THR A 185 -18.04 -0.79 -1.06
C THR A 185 -17.83 -2.01 -1.95
N ILE A 186 -16.64 -2.18 -2.53
CA ILE A 186 -16.32 -3.36 -3.34
C ILE A 186 -16.40 -4.63 -2.50
N GLY A 187 -15.89 -4.59 -1.28
CA GLY A 187 -15.92 -5.71 -0.35
C GLY A 187 -17.34 -6.15 0.01
N LEU A 188 -18.23 -5.20 0.26
CA LEU A 188 -19.63 -5.45 0.57
C LEU A 188 -20.34 -6.05 -0.64
N ILE A 189 -20.20 -5.44 -1.82
CA ILE A 189 -20.78 -5.97 -3.07
C ILE A 189 -20.26 -7.39 -3.33
N GLY A 190 -18.95 -7.60 -3.23
CA GLY A 190 -18.31 -8.89 -3.47
C GLY A 190 -18.72 -9.97 -2.47
N PHE A 191 -19.13 -9.62 -1.25
CA PHE A 191 -19.63 -10.59 -0.27
C PHE A 191 -21.02 -11.14 -0.62
N PHE A 192 -21.85 -10.34 -1.30
CA PHE A 192 -23.22 -10.70 -1.66
C PHE A 192 -23.38 -11.29 -3.07
N VAL A 193 -22.30 -11.33 -3.87
CA VAL A 193 -22.25 -11.93 -5.21
C VAL A 193 -21.56 -13.29 -5.16
#